data_AF-A0A0N0JIG6-F1
#
_entry.id   AF-A0A0N0JIG6-F1
#
_cell.length_a   1.000
_cell.length_b   1.000
_cell.length_c   1.000
_cell.angle_alpha   90.00
_cell.angle_beta   90.00
_cell.angle_gamma   90.00
#
_symmetry.space_group_name_H-M   'P 1'
#
loop_
_entity.id
_entity.type
_entity.pdbx_description
1 polymer ?
#
loop_
_entity_poly.entity_id
_entity_poly.type
_entity_poly.pdbx_seq_one_letter_code
_entity_poly.pdbx_strand_id
1 'polypeptide(L)'
;MKGRALEPALLVAHPDHPALAVRQVAARIISMDDHWLCLRWRVEGTSALVVPPFSGRARTDGLWQSTCFELFLGEDDPAAGGAYAEFNFAASERWAAYDFDGYREGMAPRPLPREPVITPRRGQDVLIFDAALPIAGLPPLPWRMGLSAVLEEAGGVKSYWALAHPRGKPDFHHAACFAARVEAPHAP
;
A
#
# COMPACT_ATOMS: atom_id res chain seq x y z
N MET A 1 16.17 13.09 9.95
CA MET A 1 17.17 11.97 9.80
C MET A 1 16.93 11.29 8.44
N LYS A 2 17.93 10.90 7.64
CA LYS A 2 17.69 10.17 6.37
C LYS A 2 17.50 8.67 6.67
N GLY A 3 16.27 8.18 6.63
CA GLY A 3 15.98 6.74 6.69
C GLY A 3 16.57 6.02 5.47
N ARG A 4 17.22 4.89 5.69
CA ARG A 4 17.79 4.05 4.62
C ARG A 4 16.65 3.46 3.78
N ALA A 5 16.78 3.50 2.46
CA ALA A 5 15.86 2.76 1.58
C ALA A 5 15.87 1.27 1.97
N LEU A 6 14.70 0.68 2.12
CA LEU A 6 14.59 -0.76 2.36
C LEU A 6 14.74 -1.50 1.03
N GLU A 7 15.36 -2.69 1.08
CA GLU A 7 15.43 -3.57 -0.08
C GLU A 7 14.02 -3.86 -0.63
N PRO A 8 13.84 -3.98 -1.96
CA PRO A 8 12.55 -4.32 -2.54
C PRO A 8 12.05 -5.68 -2.05
N ALA A 9 10.87 -5.67 -1.43
CA ALA A 9 10.15 -6.88 -1.08
C ALA A 9 9.29 -7.32 -2.27
N LEU A 10 9.37 -8.61 -2.62
CA LEU A 10 8.44 -9.20 -3.58
C LEU A 10 7.09 -9.42 -2.89
N LEU A 11 6.03 -8.96 -3.53
CA LEU A 11 4.68 -9.29 -3.11
C LEU A 11 4.30 -10.66 -3.68
N VAL A 12 3.59 -11.44 -2.89
CA VAL A 12 3.07 -12.76 -3.24
C VAL A 12 1.67 -12.58 -3.81
N ALA A 13 1.40 -13.18 -4.97
CA ALA A 13 0.05 -13.27 -5.51
C ALA A 13 -0.78 -14.23 -4.64
N HIS A 14 -2.03 -13.86 -4.38
CA HIS A 14 -2.96 -14.74 -3.68
C HIS A 14 -3.25 -15.98 -4.55
N PRO A 15 -3.11 -17.21 -4.01
CA PRO A 15 -3.18 -18.44 -4.82
C PRO A 15 -4.53 -18.66 -5.51
N ASP A 16 -5.63 -18.26 -4.87
CA ASP A 16 -6.99 -18.43 -5.41
C ASP A 16 -7.38 -17.37 -6.44
N HIS A 17 -6.53 -16.37 -6.68
CA HIS A 17 -6.79 -15.25 -7.58
C HIS A 17 -5.58 -15.02 -8.49
N PRO A 18 -5.30 -15.96 -9.41
CA PRO A 18 -4.14 -15.87 -10.29
C PRO A 18 -4.26 -14.64 -11.20
N ALA A 19 -3.13 -13.97 -11.39
CA ALA A 19 -3.00 -12.92 -12.40
C ALA A 19 -3.11 -13.50 -13.81
N LEU A 20 -3.57 -12.67 -14.75
CA LEU A 20 -3.67 -13.01 -16.17
C LEU A 20 -2.31 -12.84 -16.87
N ALA A 21 -1.73 -11.65 -16.79
CA ALA A 21 -0.47 -11.27 -17.43
C ALA A 21 0.56 -10.71 -16.45
N VAL A 22 0.13 -10.13 -15.32
CA VAL A 22 1.06 -9.65 -14.29
C VAL A 22 1.91 -10.80 -13.76
N ARG A 23 3.23 -10.66 -13.87
CA ARG A 23 4.20 -11.69 -13.50
C ARG A 23 4.82 -11.48 -12.13
N GLN A 24 5.02 -10.22 -11.74
CA GLN A 24 5.71 -9.87 -10.51
C GLN A 24 5.29 -8.50 -10.02
N VAL A 25 5.15 -8.37 -8.71
CA VAL A 25 4.97 -7.10 -8.03
C VAL A 25 6.02 -6.99 -6.94
N ALA A 26 6.75 -5.87 -6.91
CA ALA A 26 7.69 -5.55 -5.85
C ALA A 26 7.33 -4.21 -5.22
N ALA A 27 7.50 -4.07 -3.91
CA ALA A 27 7.21 -2.85 -3.18
C ALA A 27 8.35 -2.49 -2.22
N ARG A 28 8.59 -1.20 -1.97
CA ARG A 28 9.58 -0.73 -0.99
C ARG A 28 9.36 0.70 -0.52
N ILE A 29 9.96 1.01 0.62
CA ILE A 29 10.26 2.38 1.03
C ILE A 29 11.50 2.86 0.25
N ILE A 30 11.35 3.88 -0.58
CA ILE A 30 12.48 4.48 -1.32
C ILE A 30 13.18 5.58 -0.52
N SER A 31 12.44 6.29 0.33
CA SER A 31 13.00 7.27 1.26
C SER A 31 12.03 7.55 2.40
N MET A 32 12.57 7.91 3.55
CA MET A 32 11.83 8.42 4.69
C MET A 32 12.65 9.54 5.33
N ASP A 33 12.07 10.72 5.45
CA ASP A 33 12.66 11.86 6.17
C ASP A 33 11.64 12.45 7.14
N ASP A 34 11.90 13.63 7.69
CA ASP A 34 11.04 14.23 8.72
C ASP A 34 9.71 14.78 8.14
N HIS A 35 9.54 14.79 6.82
CA HIS A 35 8.38 15.33 6.12
C HIS A 35 7.62 14.27 5.33
N TRP A 36 8.34 13.38 4.62
CA TRP A 36 7.74 12.46 3.66
C TRP A 36 8.17 11.01 3.88
N LEU A 37 7.18 10.12 3.82
CA LEU A 37 7.38 8.71 3.50
C LEU A 37 7.15 8.53 2.00
N CYS A 38 8.13 8.01 1.28
CA CYS A 38 8.02 7.73 -0.14
C CYS A 38 8.09 6.21 -0.39
N LEU A 39 7.05 5.69 -1.03
CA LEU A 39 6.88 4.29 -1.40
C LEU A 39 6.98 4.12 -2.91
N ARG A 40 7.40 2.93 -3.34
CA ARG A 40 7.39 2.51 -4.75
C ARG A 40 6.86 1.10 -4.88
N TRP A 41 5.89 0.93 -5.76
CA TRP A 41 5.54 -0.34 -6.35
C TRP A 41 6.08 -0.43 -7.76
N ARG A 42 6.51 -1.63 -8.13
CA ARG A 42 6.94 -2.00 -9.47
C ARG A 42 6.13 -3.23 -9.88
N VAL A 43 5.36 -3.10 -10.95
CA VAL A 43 4.55 -4.18 -11.55
C VAL A 43 5.19 -4.56 -12.89
N GLU A 44 5.35 -5.86 -13.14
CA GLU A 44 5.80 -6.45 -14.40
C GLU A 44 4.69 -7.25 -15.06
N GLY A 45 4.63 -7.26 -16.40
CA GLY A 45 3.56 -7.94 -17.12
C GLY A 45 2.30 -7.08 -17.26
N THR A 46 2.46 -5.80 -17.64
CA THR A 46 1.36 -4.82 -17.60
C THR A 46 0.57 -4.70 -18.90
N SER A 47 0.68 -5.68 -19.80
CA SER A 47 0.00 -5.68 -21.10
C SER A 47 -1.52 -5.69 -20.98
N ALA A 48 -2.05 -6.41 -19.99
CA ALA A 48 -3.48 -6.49 -19.70
C ALA A 48 -3.92 -5.60 -18.52
N LEU A 49 -3.01 -4.89 -17.86
CA LEU A 49 -3.31 -4.11 -16.65
C LEU A 49 -4.28 -2.96 -16.96
N VAL A 50 -5.40 -2.94 -16.24
CA VAL A 50 -6.36 -1.84 -16.23
C VAL A 50 -5.83 -0.78 -15.26
N VAL A 51 -5.53 0.40 -15.78
CA VAL A 51 -5.09 1.54 -14.98
C VAL A 51 -6.21 2.57 -14.98
N PRO A 52 -6.82 2.88 -13.81
CA PRO A 52 -7.86 3.90 -13.73
C PRO A 52 -7.41 5.22 -14.38
N PRO A 53 -8.27 5.88 -15.18
CA PRO A 53 -7.90 7.12 -15.84
C PRO A 53 -7.66 8.22 -14.81
N PHE A 54 -6.78 9.16 -15.14
CA PHE A 54 -6.54 10.34 -14.32
C PHE A 54 -7.85 11.07 -14.00
N SER A 55 -8.05 11.40 -12.72
CA SER A 55 -9.26 12.08 -12.25
C SER A 55 -8.97 13.18 -11.22
N GLY A 56 -7.69 13.50 -11.02
CA GLY A 56 -7.21 14.49 -10.05
C GLY A 56 -7.23 13.98 -8.61
N ARG A 57 -6.57 14.76 -7.74
CA ARG A 57 -6.50 14.47 -6.30
C ARG A 57 -7.84 14.70 -5.64
N ALA A 58 -8.39 13.65 -5.07
CA ALA A 58 -9.34 13.77 -3.98
C ALA A 58 -9.42 12.45 -3.21
N ARG A 59 -9.96 12.56 -1.99
CA ARG A 59 -10.37 11.42 -1.20
C ARG A 59 -11.49 10.65 -1.92
N THR A 60 -11.39 9.33 -2.02
CA THR A 60 -12.39 8.48 -2.68
C THR A 60 -12.38 7.09 -2.08
N ASP A 61 -13.54 6.62 -1.64
CA ASP A 61 -13.71 5.27 -1.11
C ASP A 61 -13.79 4.23 -2.26
N GLY A 62 -13.54 2.97 -1.94
CA GLY A 62 -13.75 1.88 -2.90
C GLY A 62 -12.69 1.75 -3.99
N LEU A 63 -11.48 2.30 -3.79
CA LEU A 63 -10.38 2.20 -4.76
C LEU A 63 -9.99 0.73 -5.07
N TRP A 64 -10.15 -0.16 -4.09
CA TRP A 64 -9.96 -1.61 -4.20
C TRP A 64 -10.85 -2.29 -5.25
N GLN A 65 -11.85 -1.59 -5.79
CA GLN A 65 -12.68 -2.10 -6.88
C GLN A 65 -11.95 -2.11 -8.23
N SER A 66 -10.79 -1.47 -8.36
CA SER A 66 -9.93 -1.51 -9.55
C SER A 66 -8.45 -1.57 -9.13
N THR A 67 -7.53 -1.29 -10.05
CA THR A 67 -6.10 -1.26 -9.75
C THR A 67 -5.76 -0.16 -8.74
N CYS A 68 -5.34 -0.59 -7.54
CA CYS A 68 -4.89 0.28 -6.45
C CYS A 68 -3.67 -0.33 -5.73
N PHE A 69 -3.01 0.51 -4.95
CA PHE A 69 -1.87 0.17 -4.10
C PHE A 69 -2.18 0.61 -2.68
N GLU A 70 -1.77 -0.18 -1.70
CA GLU A 70 -2.19 0.06 -0.32
C GLU A 70 -1.03 -0.11 0.66
N LEU A 71 -1.05 0.74 1.68
CA LEU A 71 -0.14 0.72 2.81
C LEU A 71 -0.98 0.50 4.08
N PHE A 72 -0.52 -0.42 4.92
CA PHE A 72 -1.08 -0.64 6.25
C PHE A 72 0.02 -0.42 7.28
N LEU A 73 -0.26 0.38 8.30
CA LEU A 73 0.66 0.68 9.40
C LEU A 73 -0.02 0.39 10.72
N GLY A 74 0.39 -0.71 11.36
CA GLY A 74 0.03 -1.03 12.73
C GLY A 74 1.15 -0.62 13.69
N GLU A 75 0.79 -0.22 14.89
CA GLU A 75 1.77 -0.02 15.96
C GLU A 75 2.38 -1.36 16.37
N ASP A 76 3.70 -1.40 16.57
CA ASP A 76 4.39 -2.56 17.13
C ASP A 76 4.38 -2.52 18.67
N ASP A 77 3.22 -2.20 19.25
CA ASP A 77 2.98 -2.21 20.69
C ASP A 77 1.84 -3.20 21.02
N PRO A 78 2.11 -4.28 21.78
CA PRO A 78 1.07 -5.19 22.25
C PRO A 78 -0.07 -4.51 23.04
N ALA A 79 0.17 -3.34 23.64
CA ALA A 79 -0.84 -2.55 24.34
C ALA A 79 -1.76 -1.77 23.40
N ALA A 80 -1.40 -1.59 22.12
CA ALA A 80 -2.18 -0.82 21.14
C ALA A 80 -3.43 -1.55 20.60
N GLY A 81 -3.77 -2.73 21.15
CA GLY A 81 -5.04 -3.41 20.86
C GLY A 81 -5.23 -3.92 19.42
N GLY A 82 -4.22 -3.78 18.57
CA GLY A 82 -4.30 -4.14 17.15
C GLY A 82 -4.84 -3.02 16.26
N ALA A 83 -4.88 -1.78 16.74
CA ALA A 83 -5.22 -0.62 15.92
C ALA A 83 -4.21 -0.42 14.77
N TYR A 84 -4.69 0.06 13.63
CA TYR A 84 -3.85 0.34 12.47
C TYR A 84 -4.44 1.43 11.58
N ALA A 85 -3.57 2.06 10.81
CA ALA A 85 -3.94 2.96 9.74
C ALA A 85 -3.83 2.26 8.37
N GLU A 86 -4.78 2.54 7.49
CA GLU A 86 -4.82 2.09 6.10
C GLU A 86 -4.72 3.30 5.18
N PHE A 87 -3.95 3.18 4.10
CA PHE A 87 -3.84 4.18 3.04
C PHE A 87 -3.97 3.51 1.68
N ASN A 88 -4.85 4.05 0.83
CA ASN A 88 -5.12 3.55 -0.51
C ASN A 88 -4.70 4.59 -1.54
N PHE A 89 -4.12 4.14 -2.65
CA PHE A 89 -3.68 5.00 -3.75
C PHE A 89 -4.06 4.40 -5.09
N ALA A 90 -4.52 5.23 -6.02
CA ALA A 90 -4.79 4.84 -7.40
C ALA A 90 -4.04 5.74 -8.38
N ALA A 91 -3.71 5.20 -9.56
CA ALA A 91 -3.04 5.96 -10.63
C ALA A 91 -3.87 7.14 -11.16
N SER A 92 -5.16 7.17 -10.83
CA SER A 92 -6.08 8.26 -11.09
C SER A 92 -5.85 9.52 -10.22
N GLU A 93 -4.83 9.49 -9.34
CA GLU A 93 -4.58 10.43 -8.23
C GLU A 93 -5.61 10.40 -7.09
N ARG A 94 -6.57 9.45 -7.12
CA ARG A 94 -7.45 9.22 -5.97
C ARG A 94 -6.71 8.54 -4.84
N TRP A 95 -7.11 8.87 -3.63
CA TRP A 95 -6.53 8.31 -2.42
C TRP A 95 -7.58 8.13 -1.33
N ALA A 96 -7.29 7.32 -0.33
CA ALA A 96 -8.05 7.28 0.92
C ALA A 96 -7.13 6.96 2.09
N ALA A 97 -7.55 7.34 3.30
CA ALA A 97 -6.83 7.02 4.52
C ALA A 97 -7.82 6.77 5.66
N TYR A 98 -7.66 5.67 6.38
CA TYR A 98 -8.58 5.28 7.44
C TYR A 98 -7.81 4.84 8.69
N ASP A 99 -8.43 5.05 9.84
CA ASP A 99 -8.04 4.47 11.11
C ASP A 99 -8.97 3.31 11.44
N PHE A 100 -8.41 2.29 12.09
CA PHE A 100 -9.13 1.16 12.64
C PHE A 100 -8.71 0.95 14.09
N ASP A 101 -9.69 0.65 14.95
CA ASP A 101 -9.46 0.33 16.36
C ASP A 101 -8.98 -1.12 16.55
N GLY A 102 -9.17 -1.95 15.52
CA GLY A 102 -8.84 -3.37 15.50
C GLY A 102 -9.16 -3.98 14.14
N TYR A 103 -9.10 -5.31 14.01
CA TYR A 103 -9.32 -6.01 12.74
C TYR A 103 -10.69 -5.68 12.11
N ARG A 104 -10.68 -4.81 11.08
CA ARG A 104 -11.88 -4.29 10.39
C ARG A 104 -12.91 -3.62 11.33
N GLU A 105 -12.47 -3.15 12.48
CA GLU A 105 -13.30 -2.51 13.50
C GLU A 105 -13.00 -1.01 13.57
N GLY A 106 -14.02 -0.20 13.88
CA GLY A 106 -13.84 1.22 14.15
C GLY A 106 -13.42 2.09 12.95
N MET A 107 -13.66 1.63 11.71
CA MET A 107 -13.21 2.35 10.50
C MET A 107 -13.65 3.82 10.51
N ALA A 108 -12.68 4.74 10.58
CA ALA A 108 -12.90 6.17 10.56
C ALA A 108 -11.95 6.87 9.58
N PRO A 109 -12.35 7.98 8.92
CA PRO A 109 -11.44 8.72 8.05
C PRO A 109 -10.24 9.28 8.84
N ARG A 110 -9.02 8.89 8.43
CA ARG A 110 -7.79 9.42 9.01
C ARG A 110 -7.46 10.79 8.41
N PRO A 111 -7.32 11.86 9.21
CA PRO A 111 -6.94 13.17 8.69
C PRO A 111 -5.48 13.16 8.21
N LEU A 112 -5.23 13.78 7.05
CA LEU A 112 -3.87 14.04 6.56
C LEU A 112 -3.66 15.54 6.46
N PRO A 113 -2.50 16.08 6.89
CA PRO A 113 -2.22 17.51 6.81
C PRO A 113 -2.04 18.00 5.37
N ARG A 114 -1.74 17.08 4.44
CA ARG A 114 -1.60 17.29 3.00
C ARG A 114 -2.00 16.03 2.26
N GLU A 115 -2.51 16.20 1.05
CA GLU A 115 -2.83 15.06 0.18
C GLU A 115 -1.55 14.30 -0.23
N PRO A 116 -1.62 12.96 -0.39
CA PRO A 116 -0.53 12.19 -0.97
C PRO A 116 -0.16 12.68 -2.37
N VAL A 117 1.12 12.57 -2.71
CA VAL A 117 1.59 12.77 -4.09
C VAL A 117 1.70 11.42 -4.77
N ILE A 118 0.98 11.24 -5.87
CA ILE A 118 0.96 9.99 -6.63
C ILE A 118 1.63 10.20 -7.98
N THR A 119 2.54 9.32 -8.39
CA THR A 119 3.31 9.47 -9.62
C THR A 119 3.45 8.13 -10.34
N PRO A 120 2.45 7.75 -11.16
CA PRO A 120 2.53 6.56 -11.99
C PRO A 120 3.40 6.83 -13.23
N ARG A 121 4.23 5.85 -13.59
CA ARG A 121 5.06 5.87 -14.81
C ARG A 121 4.89 4.53 -15.51
N ARG A 122 4.28 4.58 -16.69
CA ARG A 122 4.02 3.40 -17.52
C ARG A 122 5.10 3.27 -18.60
N GLY A 123 5.77 2.12 -18.61
CA GLY A 123 6.57 1.62 -19.72
C GLY A 123 5.78 0.59 -20.54
N GLN A 124 6.46 -0.06 -21.48
CA GLN A 124 5.82 -1.05 -22.37
C GLN A 124 5.27 -2.28 -21.62
N ASP A 125 6.01 -2.80 -20.64
CA ASP A 125 5.63 -3.99 -19.86
C ASP A 125 5.77 -3.78 -18.33
N VAL A 126 5.88 -2.51 -17.92
CA VAL A 126 6.16 -2.13 -16.54
C VAL A 126 5.31 -0.95 -16.12
N LEU A 127 4.76 -1.02 -14.91
CA LEU A 127 4.26 0.14 -14.18
C LEU A 127 5.17 0.38 -12.97
N ILE A 128 5.70 1.60 -12.86
CA ILE A 128 6.26 2.09 -11.60
C ILE A 128 5.24 3.04 -10.99
N PHE A 129 4.84 2.77 -9.76
CA PHE A 129 3.89 3.58 -9.02
C PHE A 129 4.57 4.11 -7.76
N ASP A 130 4.78 5.41 -7.68
CA ASP A 130 5.28 6.05 -6.47
C ASP A 130 4.13 6.76 -5.73
N ALA A 131 4.13 6.65 -4.40
CA ALA A 131 3.27 7.42 -3.52
C ALA A 131 4.12 8.08 -2.43
N ALA A 132 3.90 9.37 -2.18
CA ALA A 132 4.52 10.08 -1.06
C ALA A 132 3.44 10.57 -0.08
N LEU A 133 3.60 10.24 1.21
CA LEU A 133 2.69 10.62 2.29
C LEU A 133 3.38 11.55 3.29
N PRO A 134 2.65 12.52 3.86
CA PRO A 134 3.20 13.35 4.92
C PRO A 134 3.40 12.52 6.19
N ILE A 135 4.62 12.51 6.75
CA ILE A 135 4.95 11.78 7.99
C ILE A 135 4.06 12.19 9.16
N ALA A 136 3.74 13.48 9.27
CA ALA A 136 2.85 14.00 10.32
C ALA A 136 1.43 13.43 10.28
N GLY A 137 1.05 12.75 9.19
CA GLY A 137 -0.22 12.04 9.06
C GLY A 137 -0.12 10.54 9.34
N LEU A 138 1.05 9.99 9.70
CA LEU A 138 1.23 8.56 9.96
C LEU A 138 1.21 8.24 11.47
N PRO A 139 0.92 6.99 11.87
CA PRO A 139 1.13 6.54 13.25
C PRO A 139 2.59 6.72 13.70
N PRO A 140 2.87 6.83 15.01
CA PRO A 140 4.25 6.84 15.49
C PRO A 140 4.98 5.54 15.14
N LEU A 141 6.28 5.63 14.92
CA LEU A 141 7.17 4.47 14.81
C LEU A 141 7.37 3.81 16.20
N PRO A 142 7.76 2.52 16.27
CA PRO A 142 7.97 1.58 15.16
C PRO A 142 6.68 1.04 14.54
N TRP A 143 6.75 0.64 13.26
CA TRP A 143 5.61 0.09 12.52
C TRP A 143 5.77 -1.40 12.26
N ARG A 144 4.66 -2.13 12.41
CA ARG A 144 4.38 -3.31 11.59
C ARG A 144 3.70 -2.84 10.31
N MET A 145 4.28 -3.18 9.16
CA MET A 145 3.90 -2.64 7.87
C MET A 145 3.37 -3.74 6.95
N GLY A 146 2.20 -3.49 6.36
CA GLY A 146 1.68 -4.20 5.20
C GLY A 146 1.85 -3.36 3.92
N LEU A 147 2.29 -4.00 2.84
CA LEU A 147 2.27 -3.43 1.50
C LEU A 147 1.50 -4.38 0.60
N SER A 148 0.51 -3.86 -0.12
CA SER A 148 -0.33 -4.65 -1.00
C SER A 148 -0.69 -3.91 -2.29
N ALA A 149 -1.31 -4.64 -3.21
CA ALA A 149 -1.92 -4.13 -4.41
C ALA A 149 -3.13 -5.00 -4.80
N VAL A 150 -4.23 -4.36 -5.18
CA VAL A 150 -5.26 -5.00 -6.01
C VAL A 150 -4.94 -4.63 -7.44
N LEU A 151 -4.78 -5.61 -8.32
CA LEU A 151 -4.50 -5.37 -9.73
C LEU A 151 -5.65 -5.93 -10.56
N GLU A 152 -6.32 -5.04 -11.28
CA GLU A 152 -7.33 -5.40 -12.27
C GLU A 152 -6.67 -5.53 -13.64
N GLU A 153 -6.97 -6.63 -14.33
CA GLU A 153 -6.56 -6.91 -15.69
C GLU A 153 -7.78 -7.05 -16.61
N ALA A 154 -7.54 -7.02 -17.92
CA ALA A 154 -8.57 -7.07 -18.94
C ALA A 154 -9.62 -8.17 -18.69
N GLY A 155 -10.89 -7.84 -18.92
CA GLY A 155 -12.02 -8.75 -18.62
C GLY A 155 -12.45 -8.74 -17.15
N GLY A 156 -11.93 -7.83 -16.33
CA GLY A 156 -12.28 -7.69 -14.91
C GLY A 156 -11.61 -8.73 -14.00
N VAL A 157 -10.56 -9.41 -14.51
CA VAL A 157 -9.76 -10.35 -13.72
C VAL A 157 -9.03 -9.56 -12.63
N LYS A 158 -9.16 -9.98 -11.38
CA LYS A 158 -8.45 -9.35 -10.26
C LYS A 158 -7.47 -10.32 -9.63
N SER A 159 -6.26 -9.83 -9.39
CA SER A 159 -5.25 -10.47 -8.57
C SER A 159 -4.91 -9.61 -7.36
N TYR A 160 -4.57 -10.28 -6.26
CA TYR A 160 -4.33 -9.65 -4.95
C TYR A 160 -2.91 -9.96 -4.52
N TRP A 161 -2.13 -8.92 -4.25
CA TRP A 161 -0.71 -9.02 -3.98
C TRP A 161 -0.41 -8.43 -2.62
N ALA A 162 0.32 -9.14 -1.77
CA ALA A 162 0.72 -8.65 -0.46
C ALA A 162 2.07 -9.23 -0.04
N LEU A 163 2.69 -8.67 0.99
CA LEU A 163 3.92 -9.23 1.57
C LEU A 163 3.73 -10.68 2.07
N ALA A 164 2.55 -10.98 2.59
CA ALA A 164 2.11 -12.30 3.00
C ALA A 164 0.58 -12.37 2.97
N HIS A 165 0.01 -13.58 2.92
CA HIS A 165 -1.44 -13.81 2.93
C HIS A 165 -1.84 -14.74 4.08
N PRO A 166 -2.98 -14.52 4.74
CA PRO A 166 -3.62 -15.54 5.54
C PRO A 166 -4.16 -16.68 4.64
N ARG A 167 -4.61 -17.77 5.26
CA ARG A 167 -5.41 -18.78 4.55
C ARG A 167 -6.83 -18.24 4.30
N GLY A 168 -7.42 -18.62 3.17
CA GLY A 168 -8.81 -18.30 2.85
C GLY A 168 -8.91 -17.21 1.79
N LYS A 169 -9.88 -16.31 1.93
CA LYS A 169 -10.09 -15.21 0.97
C LYS A 169 -9.00 -14.14 1.12
N PRO A 170 -8.69 -13.38 0.06
CA PRO A 170 -7.79 -12.22 0.17
C PRO A 170 -8.24 -11.27 1.27
N ASP A 171 -7.34 -11.00 2.22
CA ASP A 171 -7.63 -10.15 3.36
C ASP A 171 -6.36 -9.43 3.85
N PHE A 172 -6.12 -8.23 3.30
CA PHE A 172 -4.96 -7.41 3.64
C PHE A 172 -4.99 -6.85 5.06
N HIS A 173 -6.17 -6.83 5.71
CA HIS A 173 -6.34 -6.35 7.08
C HIS A 173 -5.92 -7.40 8.11
N HIS A 174 -5.71 -8.66 7.70
CA HIS A 174 -5.25 -9.70 8.60
C HIS A 174 -3.82 -9.40 9.09
N ALA A 175 -3.57 -9.58 10.39
CA ALA A 175 -2.27 -9.28 11.00
C ALA A 175 -1.07 -10.02 10.36
N ALA A 176 -1.33 -11.12 9.65
CA ALA A 176 -0.31 -11.86 8.89
C ALA A 176 0.24 -11.05 7.68
N CYS A 177 -0.55 -10.13 7.12
CA CYS A 177 -0.12 -9.27 6.00
C CYS A 177 0.84 -8.16 6.44
N PHE A 178 0.89 -7.85 7.73
CA PHE A 178 1.77 -6.85 8.34
C PHE A 178 3.16 -7.48 8.61
N ALA A 179 3.81 -7.89 7.52
CA ALA A 179 4.98 -8.78 7.53
C ALA A 179 6.33 -8.04 7.44
N ALA A 180 6.33 -6.72 7.28
CA ALA A 180 7.53 -5.90 7.38
C ALA A 180 7.57 -5.13 8.71
N ARG A 181 8.77 -4.80 9.18
CA ARG A 181 9.01 -3.99 10.39
C ARG A 181 9.84 -2.77 10.03
N VAL A 182 9.44 -1.60 10.53
CA VAL A 182 10.15 -0.33 10.34
C VAL A 182 10.45 0.26 11.71
N GLU A 183 11.73 0.38 12.05
CA GLU A 183 12.16 0.90 13.35
C GLU A 183 12.05 2.43 13.44
N ALA A 184 11.90 2.92 14.67
CA ALA A 184 12.17 4.31 14.96
C ALA A 184 13.65 4.64 14.64
N PRO A 185 13.97 5.88 14.22
CA PRO A 185 15.36 6.30 14.12
C PRO A 185 16.02 6.14 15.49
N HIS A 186 17.17 5.44 15.55
CA HIS A 186 17.96 5.42 16.78
C HIS A 186 18.38 6.85 17.11
N ALA A 187 18.01 7.34 18.29
CA ALA A 187 18.63 8.55 18.81
C ALA A 187 20.16 8.31 18.92
N PRO A 188 20.99 9.31 18.54
CA PRO A 188 22.44 9.18 18.63
C PRO A 188 22.93 8.99 20.06
#